data_AF-A0A962E4E1-F1
#
_entry.id   AF-A0A962E4E1-F1
#
_cell.length_a   1.000
_cell.length_b   1.000
_cell.length_c   1.000
_cell.angle_alpha   90.00
_cell.angle_beta   90.00
_cell.angle_gamma   90.00
#
_symmetry.space_group_name_H-M   'P 1'
#
loop_
_entity.id
_entity.type
_entity.pdbx_description
1 polymer ?
#
loop_
_entity_poly.entity_id
_entity_poly.type
_entity_poly.pdbx_seq_one_letter_code
_entity_poly.pdbx_strand_id
1 'polypeptide(L)' 'MTAVVAKQDTYNDKVVRQFTVMAVVWGIVGMTLGVLLGAQLAWPALNFDIPWLTYSRLRPLHTSAVIFAFGGSAL' A
#
# COMPACT_ATOMS: atom_id res chain seq x y z
N MET A 1 41.29 -30.34 -13.25
CA MET A 1 39.98 -30.59 -12.63
C MET A 1 39.39 -29.22 -12.27
N THR A 2 38.81 -28.54 -13.25
CA THR A 2 38.27 -27.18 -13.11
C THR A 2 36.83 -27.27 -12.61
N ALA A 3 36.55 -26.74 -11.42
CA ALA A 3 35.20 -26.66 -10.89
C ALA A 3 34.39 -25.68 -11.75
N VAL A 4 33.38 -26.18 -12.45
CA VAL A 4 32.38 -25.34 -13.12
C VAL A 4 31.52 -24.75 -12.00
N VAL A 5 31.70 -23.46 -11.72
CA VAL A 5 30.79 -22.71 -10.85
C VAL A 5 29.44 -22.69 -11.54
N ALA A 6 28.46 -23.42 -11.00
CA ALA A 6 27.10 -23.43 -11.51
C ALA A 6 26.56 -22.00 -11.52
N LYS A 7 26.27 -21.49 -12.72
CA LYS A 7 25.60 -20.21 -12.93
C LYS A 7 24.20 -20.30 -12.33
N GLN A 8 23.87 -19.42 -11.40
CA GLN A 8 22.50 -19.26 -10.93
C GLN A 8 21.68 -18.61 -12.07
N ASP A 9 21.24 -19.42 -13.03
CA ASP A 9 20.44 -18.96 -14.18
C ASP A 9 18.95 -18.74 -13.82
N THR A 10 18.59 -18.81 -12.53
CA THR A 10 17.22 -18.61 -12.04
C THR A 10 17.12 -17.32 -11.23
N TYR A 11 16.17 -16.46 -11.61
CA TYR A 11 15.91 -15.20 -10.92
C TYR A 11 15.32 -15.46 -9.53
N ASN A 12 15.61 -14.58 -8.56
CA ASN A 12 15.05 -14.71 -7.21
C ASN A 12 13.64 -14.10 -7.15
N ASP A 13 12.65 -14.91 -7.49
CA ASP A 13 11.24 -14.47 -7.54
C ASP A 13 10.57 -14.35 -6.17
N LYS A 14 11.24 -14.78 -5.09
CA LYS A 14 10.66 -14.80 -3.74
C LYS A 14 10.29 -13.38 -3.28
N VAL A 15 11.20 -12.43 -3.49
CA VAL A 15 11.03 -11.03 -3.08
C VAL A 15 9.98 -10.35 -3.94
N VAL A 16 10.02 -10.56 -5.26
CA VAL A 16 9.03 -10.03 -6.21
C VAL A 16 7.62 -10.49 -5.83
N ARG A 17 7.42 -11.78 -5.55
CA ARG A 17 6.13 -12.32 -5.16
C ARG A 17 5.60 -11.72 -3.85
N GLN A 18 6.48 -11.47 -2.88
CA GLN A 18 6.11 -10.84 -1.61
C GLN A 18 5.67 -9.38 -1.82
N PHE A 19 6.43 -8.61 -2.61
CA PHE A 19 6.10 -7.23 -2.93
C PHE A 19 4.81 -7.11 -3.75
N THR A 20 4.58 -8.00 -4.73
CA THR A 20 3.33 -8.00 -5.50
C THR A 20 2.10 -8.25 -4.62
N VAL A 21 2.17 -9.20 -3.68
CA VAL A 21 1.06 -9.45 -2.74
C VAL A 21 0.85 -8.23 -1.83
N MET A 22 1.92 -7.63 -1.32
CA MET A 22 1.81 -6.44 -0.47
C MET A 22 1.30 -5.23 -1.23
N ALA A 23 1.65 -5.07 -2.51
CA ALA A 23 1.11 -4.03 -3.37
C ALA A 23 -0.41 -4.16 -3.51
N VAL A 24 -0.95 -5.36 -3.74
CA VAL A 24 -2.41 -5.54 -3.82
C VAL A 24 -3.09 -5.21 -2.49
N VAL A 25 -2.52 -5.66 -1.37
CA VAL A 25 -3.05 -5.38 -0.02
C VAL A 25 -3.08 -3.87 0.25
N TRP A 26 -1.97 -3.18 0.06
CA TRP A 26 -1.88 -1.73 0.28
C TRP A 26 -2.69 -0.92 -0.74
N GLY A 27 -2.84 -1.42 -1.96
CA GLY A 27 -3.71 -0.84 -2.98
C GLY A 27 -5.18 -0.83 -2.53
N ILE A 28 -5.67 -1.95 -1.99
CA ILE A 28 -7.03 -2.03 -1.44
C ILE A 28 -7.18 -1.06 -0.26
N VAL A 29 -6.27 -1.11 0.72
CA VAL A 29 -6.34 -0.24 1.91
C VAL A 29 -6.30 1.25 1.52
N GLY A 30 -5.38 1.63 0.63
CA GLY A 30 -5.23 3.00 0.15
C GLY A 30 -6.48 3.50 -0.59
N MET A 31 -7.05 2.70 -1.49
CA MET A 31 -8.24 3.07 -2.26
C MET A 31 -9.49 3.15 -1.37
N THR A 32 -9.68 2.23 -0.42
CA THR A 32 -10.80 2.28 0.53
C THR A 32 -10.73 3.52 1.42
N LEU A 33 -9.54 3.90 1.89
CA LEU A 33 -9.35 5.16 2.64
C LEU A 33 -9.68 6.40 1.79
N GLY A 34 -9.38 6.37 0.49
CA GLY A 34 -9.73 7.46 -0.44
C GLY A 34 -11.24 7.63 -0.59
N VAL A 35 -11.98 6.51 -0.71
CA VAL A 35 -13.44 6.52 -0.75
C VAL A 35 -14.04 7.03 0.57
N LEU A 36 -13.50 6.62 1.72
CA LEU A 36 -13.90 7.13 3.04
C LEU A 36 -13.69 8.63 3.18
N LEU A 37 -12.53 9.14 2.76
CA LEU A 37 -12.24 10.58 2.75
C LEU A 37 -13.18 11.36 1.81
N GLY A 38 -13.49 10.82 0.65
CA GLY A 38 -14.48 11.39 -0.27
C GLY A 38 -15.88 11.42 0.35
N ALA A 39 -16.27 10.37 1.07
CA ALA A 39 -17.55 10.31 1.78
C ALA A 39 -17.62 11.32 2.94
N GLN A 40 -16.51 11.60 3.63
CA GLN A 40 -16.44 12.64 4.66
C GLN A 40 -16.57 14.06 4.10
N LEU A 41 -16.14 14.29 2.85
CA LEU A 41 -16.38 15.56 2.16
C LEU A 41 -17.84 15.73 1.74
N ALA A 42 -18.50 14.65 1.30
CA ALA A 42 -19.90 14.67 0.91
C ALA A 42 -20.85 14.76 2.12
N TRP A 43 -20.54 14.04 3.20
CA TRP A 43 -21.32 14.01 4.44
C TRP A 43 -20.42 14.22 5.66
N PRO A 44 -20.35 15.46 6.20
CA PRO A 44 -19.51 15.79 7.35
C PRO A 44 -19.82 14.97 8.61
N ALA A 45 -21.02 14.40 8.71
CA ALA A 45 -21.44 13.52 9.81
C ALA A 45 -20.63 12.22 9.90
N LEU A 46 -19.97 11.79 8.80
CA LEU A 46 -19.10 10.59 8.79
C LEU A 46 -17.72 10.81 9.46
N ASN A 47 -17.49 11.94 10.11
CA ASN A 47 -16.33 12.09 11.01
C ASN A 47 -16.54 11.36 12.35
N PHE A 48 -17.77 10.89 12.62
CA PHE A 48 -18.17 10.08 13.80
C PHE A 48 -17.82 10.70 15.17
N ASP A 49 -17.39 11.97 15.22
CA ASP A 49 -16.82 12.65 16.41
C ASP A 49 -15.64 11.91 17.06
N ILE A 50 -14.95 11.05 16.29
CA ILE A 50 -13.84 10.23 16.79
C ILE A 50 -12.50 10.84 16.34
N PRO A 51 -11.54 11.12 17.26
CA PRO A 51 -10.34 11.88 16.93
C PRO A 51 -9.43 11.27 15.85
N TRP A 52 -9.45 9.94 15.68
CA TRP A 52 -8.63 9.22 14.70
C TRP A 52 -9.32 9.02 13.35
N LEU A 53 -10.64 9.18 13.28
CA LEU A 53 -11.40 9.09 12.03
C LEU A 53 -11.71 10.46 11.43
N THR A 54 -11.13 11.53 11.95
CA THR A 54 -11.33 12.88 11.40
C THR A 54 -10.60 13.06 10.06
N TYR A 55 -11.25 13.72 9.11
CA TYR A 55 -10.72 14.02 7.77
C TYR A 55 -9.29 14.60 7.77
N SER A 56 -8.99 15.49 8.72
CA SER A 56 -7.67 16.15 8.84
C SER A 56 -6.53 15.18 9.13
N ARG A 57 -6.79 14.06 9.83
CA ARG A 57 -5.78 13.04 10.19
C ARG A 57 -5.76 11.87 9.23
N LEU A 58 -6.91 11.51 8.67
CA LEU A 58 -7.02 10.43 7.68
C LEU A 58 -6.37 10.79 6.33
N ARG A 59 -6.31 12.07 5.95
CA ARG A 59 -5.66 12.49 4.69
C ARG A 59 -4.17 12.16 4.62
N PRO A 60 -3.33 12.60 5.59
CA PRO A 60 -1.92 12.20 5.62
C PRO A 60 -1.75 10.67 5.62
N LEU A 61 -2.62 9.95 6.35
CA LEU A 61 -2.61 8.48 6.37
C LEU A 61 -2.90 7.88 4.99
N HIS A 62 -3.94 8.34 4.29
CA HIS A 62 -4.30 7.88 2.95
C HIS A 62 -3.18 8.15 1.95
N THR A 63 -2.65 9.38 1.92
CA THR A 63 -1.58 9.75 0.99
C THR A 63 -0.31 8.95 1.25
N SER A 64 0.10 8.75 2.52
CA SER A 64 1.25 7.90 2.85
C SER A 64 1.02 6.42 2.51
N ALA A 65 -0.20 5.90 2.72
CA ALA A 65 -0.55 4.52 2.37
C ALA A 65 -0.53 4.29 0.85
N VAL A 66 -1.05 5.22 0.05
CA VAL A 66 -1.06 5.09 -1.42
C VAL A 66 0.33 5.31 -2.01
N ILE A 67 1.11 6.29 -1.53
CA ILE A 67 2.41 6.62 -2.13
C ILE A 67 3.49 5.65 -1.65
N PHE A 68 3.68 5.48 -0.35
CA PHE A 68 4.81 4.72 0.17
C PHE A 68 4.49 3.23 0.33
N ALA A 69 3.29 2.89 0.77
CA ALA A 69 2.95 1.49 0.99
C ALA A 69 2.54 0.80 -0.31
N PHE A 70 1.61 1.38 -1.08
CA PHE A 70 1.25 0.86 -2.40
C PHE A 70 2.34 1.13 -3.44
N GLY A 71 2.70 2.40 -3.68
CA GLY A 71 3.73 2.77 -4.66
C GLY A 71 5.10 2.14 -4.38
N GLY A 72 5.52 2.07 -3.11
CA GLY A 72 6.77 1.43 -2.72
C GLY A 72 6.76 -0.11 -2.75
N SER A 73 5.59 -0.75 -2.84
CA SER A 73 5.49 -2.21 -3.04
C SER A 73 5.32 -2.59 -4.51
N ALA A 74 4.89 -1.65 -5.35
CA ALA A 74 4.59 -1.88 -6.77
C ALA A 74 5.79 -1.55 -7.69
N LEU A 75 6.70 -0.68 -7.25
CA LEU A 75 7.93 -0.28 -7.96
C LEU A 75 9.13 -1.11 -7.49
#